data_AF-A0A3D3H6H4-F1
#
_entry.id   AF-A0A3D3H6H4-F1
#
_cell.length_a   1.000
_cell.length_b   1.000
_cell.length_c   1.000
_cell.angle_alpha   90.00
_cell.angle_beta   90.00
_cell.angle_gamma   90.00
#
_symmetry.space_group_name_H-M   'P 1'
#
loop_
_entity.id
_entity.type
_entity.pdbx_description
1 polymer ?
#
loop_
_entity_poly.entity_id
_entity_poly.type
_entity_poly.pdbx_seq_one_letter_code
_entity_poly.pdbx_strand_id
1 'polypeptide(L)'
;RMRALHALPDGRSDTIAETTSLPEFPHGEVDTDEVVDLITERLEAVVATCREVHDDVDDEDPTSADILHEVLGQMEQFAWMVSAERRTPQGR
;
A
#
# COMPACT_ATOMS: atom_id res chain seq x y z
N ARG A 1 -6.19 -2.10 16.10
CA ARG A 1 -7.44 -2.83 15.81
C ARG A 1 -7.37 -4.31 16.21
N MET A 2 -6.48 -5.14 15.65
CA MET A 2 -6.43 -6.60 15.87
C MET A 2 -6.52 -7.10 17.33
N ARG A 3 -5.78 -6.50 18.28
CA ARG A 3 -5.91 -6.86 19.72
C ARG A 3 -7.30 -6.62 20.31
N ALA A 4 -8.02 -5.61 19.82
CA ALA A 4 -9.39 -5.33 20.25
C ALA A 4 -10.39 -6.39 19.73
N LEU A 5 -10.04 -7.09 18.65
CA LEU A 5 -10.77 -8.24 18.11
C LEU A 5 -10.21 -9.58 18.61
N HIS A 6 -9.38 -9.56 19.66
CA HIS A 6 -8.70 -10.73 20.24
C HIS A 6 -7.77 -11.51 19.28
N ALA A 7 -7.37 -10.90 18.17
CA ALA A 7 -6.34 -11.43 17.27
C ALA A 7 -4.93 -11.03 17.73
N LEU A 8 -3.94 -11.85 17.36
CA LEU A 8 -2.52 -11.64 17.65
C LEU A 8 -1.79 -11.20 16.36
N PRO A 9 -1.46 -9.91 16.20
CA PRO A 9 -0.68 -9.46 15.04
C PRO A 9 0.75 -10.02 15.10
N ASP A 10 1.27 -10.47 13.97
CA ASP A 10 2.67 -10.90 13.84
C ASP A 10 3.42 -9.95 12.90
N GLY A 11 4.39 -9.23 13.45
CA GLY A 11 5.21 -8.25 12.72
C GLY A 11 6.69 -8.62 12.69
N ARG A 12 7.04 -9.89 12.94
CA ARG A 12 8.42 -10.35 12.84
C ARG A 12 8.92 -10.21 11.40
N SER A 13 10.18 -9.83 11.23
CA SER A 13 10.79 -9.59 9.90
C SER A 13 10.62 -10.77 8.96
N ASP A 14 10.83 -11.99 9.46
CA ASP A 14 10.78 -13.22 8.67
C ASP A 14 9.35 -13.47 8.17
N THR A 15 8.34 -13.28 9.03
CA THR A 15 6.92 -13.38 8.65
C THR A 15 6.56 -12.35 7.60
N ILE A 16 6.96 -11.08 7.78
CA ILE A 16 6.68 -10.02 6.79
C ILE A 16 7.35 -10.34 5.44
N ALA A 17 8.61 -10.78 5.45
CA ALA A 17 9.33 -11.15 4.22
C ALA A 17 8.70 -12.38 3.53
N GLU A 18 8.19 -13.35 4.29
CA GLU A 18 7.52 -14.54 3.76
C GLU A 18 6.11 -14.26 3.22
N THR A 19 5.37 -13.32 3.82
CA THR A 19 3.95 -13.10 3.49
C THR A 19 3.67 -11.83 2.67
N THR A 20 4.68 -11.00 2.40
CA THR A 20 4.49 -9.78 1.60
C THR A 20 3.98 -10.11 0.20
N SER A 21 2.96 -9.39 -0.26
CA SER A 21 2.48 -9.42 -1.64
C SER A 21 3.22 -8.43 -2.54
N LEU A 22 4.04 -7.54 -1.96
CA LEU A 22 4.78 -6.53 -2.71
C LEU A 22 5.95 -7.15 -3.49
N PRO A 23 6.24 -6.67 -4.71
CA PRO A 23 7.40 -7.12 -5.46
C PRO A 23 8.70 -6.74 -4.75
N GLU A 24 9.68 -7.64 -4.81
CA GLU A 24 11.03 -7.40 -4.26
C GLU A 24 11.59 -6.08 -4.82
N PHE A 25 12.18 -5.26 -3.95
CA PHE A 25 12.83 -4.03 -4.36
C PHE A 25 14.26 -4.33 -4.84
N PRO A 26 14.75 -3.72 -5.94
CA PRO A 26 16.10 -3.98 -6.43
C PRO A 26 17.17 -3.75 -5.37
N HIS A 27 18.18 -4.64 -5.32
CA HIS A 27 19.29 -4.51 -4.39
C HIS A 27 20.29 -3.45 -4.88
N GLY A 28 20.79 -2.61 -3.96
CA GLY A 28 21.83 -1.62 -4.23
C GLY A 28 21.28 -0.22 -4.49
N GLU A 29 22.11 0.62 -5.11
CA GLU A 29 21.71 1.97 -5.50
C GLU A 29 20.91 1.92 -6.81
N VAL A 30 19.78 2.62 -6.83
CA VAL A 30 18.86 2.71 -7.97
C VAL A 30 18.75 4.17 -8.35
N ASP A 31 18.67 4.44 -9.65
CA ASP A 31 18.48 5.81 -10.14
C ASP A 31 17.21 6.42 -9.54
N THR A 32 17.30 7.64 -9.01
CA THR A 32 16.18 8.29 -8.28
C THR A 32 14.91 8.29 -9.10
N ASP A 33 15.08 8.49 -10.39
CA ASP A 33 14.04 8.57 -11.37
C ASP A 33 13.36 7.17 -11.41
N GLU A 34 14.10 6.09 -11.63
CA GLU A 34 13.58 4.71 -11.52
C GLU A 34 12.92 4.39 -10.16
N VAL A 35 13.46 4.89 -9.04
CA VAL A 35 12.85 4.73 -7.71
C VAL A 35 11.44 5.32 -7.66
N VAL A 36 11.17 6.44 -8.35
CA VAL A 36 9.81 7.03 -8.39
C VAL A 36 8.81 6.03 -8.98
N ASP A 37 9.16 5.34 -10.07
CA ASP A 37 8.27 4.35 -10.67
C ASP A 37 8.08 3.15 -9.74
N LEU A 38 9.17 2.61 -9.19
CA LEU A 38 9.15 1.45 -8.30
C LEU A 38 8.32 1.69 -7.03
N ILE A 39 8.43 2.88 -6.43
CA ILE A 39 7.65 3.24 -5.25
C ILE A 39 6.19 3.49 -5.62
N THR A 40 5.92 4.13 -6.77
CA THR A 40 4.54 4.31 -7.27
C THR A 40 3.85 2.95 -7.44
N GLU A 41 4.49 1.99 -8.11
CA GLU A 41 3.98 0.62 -8.30
C GLU A 41 3.60 -0.03 -6.95
N ARG A 42 4.46 0.11 -5.95
CA ARG A 42 4.25 -0.49 -4.62
C ARG A 42 3.13 0.20 -3.85
N LEU A 43 3.01 1.52 -3.94
CA LEU A 43 1.90 2.26 -3.34
C LEU A 43 0.57 1.84 -3.98
N GLU A 44 0.52 1.72 -5.30
CA GLU A 44 -0.66 1.23 -6.03
C GLU A 44 -1.00 -0.23 -5.65
N ALA A 45 0.01 -1.10 -5.46
CA ALA A 45 -0.21 -2.47 -5.00
C ALA A 45 -0.80 -2.55 -3.57
N VAL A 46 -0.36 -1.67 -2.66
CA VAL A 46 -0.97 -1.55 -1.32
C VAL A 46 -2.42 -1.08 -1.44
N VAL A 47 -2.69 -0.06 -2.27
CA VAL A 47 -4.07 0.42 -2.53
C VAL A 47 -4.94 -0.72 -3.08
N ALA A 48 -4.44 -1.49 -4.03
CA ALA A 48 -5.17 -2.62 -4.61
C ALA A 48 -5.51 -3.68 -3.54
N THR A 49 -4.53 -4.06 -2.71
CA THR A 49 -4.73 -5.02 -1.62
C THR A 49 -5.77 -4.52 -0.63
N CYS A 50 -5.70 -3.25 -0.21
CA CYS A 50 -6.66 -2.67 0.70
C CYS A 50 -8.08 -2.64 0.11
N ARG A 51 -8.24 -2.32 -1.18
CA ARG A 51 -9.54 -2.35 -1.86
C ARG A 51 -10.11 -3.76 -2.00
N GLU A 52 -9.25 -4.74 -2.28
CA GLU A 52 -9.66 -6.14 -2.44
C GLU A 52 -10.31 -6.70 -1.17
N VAL A 53 -9.78 -6.37 0.01
CA VAL A 53 -10.29 -6.87 1.29
C VAL A 53 -11.33 -5.96 1.95
N HIS A 54 -11.52 -4.74 1.44
CA HIS A 54 -12.31 -3.71 2.12
C HIS A 54 -13.77 -4.13 2.29
N ASP A 55 -14.42 -4.60 1.22
CA ASP A 55 -15.87 -4.87 1.24
C ASP A 55 -16.21 -6.03 2.17
N ASP A 56 -15.42 -7.11 2.16
CA ASP A 56 -15.58 -8.21 3.12
C ASP A 56 -15.43 -7.67 4.56
N VAL A 57 -14.37 -6.90 4.85
CA VAL A 57 -14.14 -6.32 6.19
C VAL A 57 -15.26 -5.35 6.61
N ASP A 58 -15.85 -4.60 5.68
CA ASP A 58 -16.97 -3.70 5.96
C ASP A 58 -18.25 -4.47 6.32
N ASP A 59 -18.53 -5.55 5.59
CA ASP A 59 -19.67 -6.43 5.87
C ASP A 59 -19.57 -7.07 7.27
N GLU A 60 -18.38 -7.45 7.71
CA GLU A 60 -18.17 -8.04 9.04
C GLU A 60 -18.01 -7.01 10.16
N ASP A 61 -17.32 -5.91 9.91
CA ASP A 61 -16.93 -4.93 10.93
C ASP A 61 -16.63 -3.54 10.32
N PRO A 62 -17.67 -2.71 10.13
CA PRO A 62 -17.54 -1.38 9.51
C PRO A 62 -16.52 -0.47 10.22
N THR A 63 -16.34 -0.63 11.54
CA THR A 63 -15.35 0.15 12.29
C THR A 63 -13.91 -0.25 11.95
N SER A 64 -13.66 -1.50 11.54
CA SER A 64 -12.36 -1.88 10.98
C SER A 64 -12.19 -1.35 9.57
N ALA A 65 -13.23 -1.39 8.74
CA ALA A 65 -13.20 -0.87 7.37
C ALA A 65 -12.90 0.63 7.33
N ASP A 66 -13.42 1.43 8.28
CA ASP A 66 -13.06 2.85 8.42
C ASP A 66 -11.55 3.08 8.53
N ILE A 67 -10.83 2.20 9.24
CA ILE A 67 -9.36 2.29 9.36
C ILE A 67 -8.70 1.98 8.00
N LEU A 68 -9.22 0.99 7.27
CA LEU A 68 -8.74 0.70 5.92
C LEU A 68 -9.02 1.86 4.96
N HIS A 69 -10.15 2.55 5.11
CA HIS A 69 -10.51 3.72 4.33
C HIS A 69 -9.55 4.89 4.57
N GLU A 70 -9.17 5.15 5.83
CA GLU A 70 -8.15 6.15 6.17
C GLU A 70 -6.79 5.81 5.53
N VAL A 71 -6.38 4.54 5.60
CA VAL A 71 -5.15 4.06 4.97
C VAL A 71 -5.21 4.24 3.45
N LEU A 72 -6.33 3.86 2.79
CA LEU A 72 -6.53 4.01 1.36
C LEU A 72 -6.36 5.48 0.93
N GLY A 73 -7.05 6.40 1.59
CA GLY A 73 -6.96 7.84 1.26
C GLY A 73 -5.53 8.37 1.38
N GLN A 74 -4.77 7.91 2.38
CA GLN A 74 -3.37 8.32 2.54
C GLN A 74 -2.45 7.69 1.47
N MET A 75 -2.61 6.40 1.18
CA MET A 75 -1.79 5.71 0.18
C MET A 75 -2.05 6.24 -1.24
N GLU A 76 -3.31 6.55 -1.58
CA GLU A 76 -3.65 7.17 -2.87
C GLU A 76 -3.07 8.58 -3.00
N GLN A 77 -3.06 9.36 -1.91
CA GLN A 77 -2.37 10.66 -1.89
C GLN A 77 -0.87 10.49 -2.15
N PHE A 78 -0.22 9.50 -1.52
CA PHE A 78 1.20 9.24 -1.71
C PHE A 78 1.50 8.78 -3.14
N ALA A 79 0.69 7.87 -3.69
CA ALA A 79 0.82 7.41 -5.08
C ALA A 79 0.71 8.60 -6.04
N TRP A 80 -0.24 9.50 -5.81
CA TRP A 80 -0.38 10.73 -6.60
C TRP A 80 0.86 11.65 -6.47
N MET A 81 1.34 11.92 -5.26
CA MET A 81 2.49 12.81 -5.05
C MET A 81 3.77 12.27 -5.68
N VAL A 82 4.05 10.97 -5.48
CA VAL A 82 5.27 10.35 -6.01
C VAL A 82 5.21 10.27 -7.54
N SER A 83 4.11 9.75 -8.10
CA SER A 83 3.95 9.65 -9.56
C SER A 83 3.94 11.00 -10.27
N ALA A 84 3.60 12.10 -9.59
CA ALA A 84 3.60 13.44 -10.18
C ALA A 84 4.98 13.89 -10.66
N GLU A 85 6.07 13.44 -10.04
CA GLU A 85 7.45 13.75 -10.46
C GLU A 85 7.77 13.18 -11.85
N ARG A 86 7.08 12.11 -12.25
CA ARG A 86 7.22 11.43 -13.55
C ARG A 86 6.18 11.87 -14.58
N ARG A 87 5.24 12.74 -14.20
CA ARG A 87 4.07 13.07 -15.03
C ARG A 87 4.46 13.98 -16.20
N THR A 88 4.28 13.51 -17.42
CA THR A 88 4.36 14.35 -18.62
C THR A 88 2.98 14.90 -19.01
N PRO A 89 2.85 16.20 -19.36
CA PRO A 89 1.59 16.75 -19.87
C PRO A 89 1.13 16.04 -21.14
N GLN A 90 -0.14 15.65 -21.21
CA GLN A 90 -0.73 15.18 -22.46
C GLN A 90 -1.11 16.37 -23.34
N GLY A 91 -0.26 16.67 -24.34
CA GLY A 91 -0.54 17.64 -25.39
C GLY A 91 -0.54 19.11 -24.92
N ARG A 92 0.01 19.98 -25.76
CA ARG A 92 -0.30 21.41 -25.74
C ARG A 92 -1.17 21.72 -26.95
#